data_AF-A0A8T6DWP3-F1
#
_entry.id   AF-A0A8T6DWP3-F1
#
_cell.length_a   1.000
_cell.length_b   1.000
_cell.length_c   1.000
_cell.angle_alpha   90.00
_cell.angle_beta   90.00
_cell.angle_gamma   90.00
#
_symmetry.space_group_name_H-M   'P 1'
#
loop_
_entity.id
_entity.type
_entity.pdbx_description
1 polymer ?
#
loop_
_entity_poly.entity_id
_entity_poly.type
_entity_poly.pdbx_seq_one_letter_code
_entity_poly.pdbx_strand_id
1 'polypeptide(L)'
;NDLTSVAMEFSEDKPGQLFGVLKEFAERNLNLTKIESRPTRLGLGKYYFLVDIEGHEDDPTLADALILVEQRTSQLIKFGSYPRADTESFLTERVRETATLHHYRCQREAELSGIRIDLLLEAGEKRIGVEVRATSSSEGILKLAQSFRRAGLTQAIFVFADPTVAERARATAAEWPEELAATAVFTTAEHISELL
;
A
#
# COMPACT_ATOMS: atom_id res chain seq x y z
N ASN A 1 -0.93 -12.90 -7.90
CA ASN A 1 -1.63 -13.50 -6.74
C ASN A 1 -3.05 -13.04 -6.93
N ASP A 2 -3.84 -13.87 -7.59
CA ASP A 2 -5.04 -13.41 -8.29
C ASP A 2 -6.26 -13.88 -7.50
N LEU A 3 -7.39 -13.24 -7.78
CA LEU A 3 -8.69 -13.63 -7.26
C LEU A 3 -9.58 -13.99 -8.44
N THR A 4 -10.32 -15.09 -8.31
CA THR A 4 -11.37 -15.47 -9.23
C THR A 4 -12.71 -15.28 -8.56
N SER A 5 -13.61 -14.51 -9.17
CA SER A 5 -14.97 -14.31 -8.67
C SER A 5 -15.98 -15.13 -9.45
N VAL A 6 -16.86 -15.82 -8.72
CA VAL A 6 -17.96 -16.62 -9.31
C VAL A 6 -19.28 -16.38 -8.58
N ALA A 7 -20.38 -16.60 -9.28
CA ALA A 7 -21.71 -16.75 -8.68
C ALA A 7 -22.25 -18.14 -9.00
N MET A 8 -22.86 -18.78 -8.01
CA MET A 8 -23.48 -20.10 -8.18
C MET A 8 -24.92 -20.10 -7.65
N GLU A 9 -25.80 -20.77 -8.40
CA GLU A 9 -27.19 -21.04 -8.01
C GLU A 9 -27.37 -22.57 -7.88
N PHE A 10 -28.25 -22.97 -6.98
CA PHE A 10 -28.68 -24.37 -6.86
C PHE A 10 -30.13 -24.55 -7.31
N SER A 11 -30.43 -25.71 -7.89
CA SER A 11 -31.76 -26.03 -8.43
C SER A 11 -32.85 -26.11 -7.36
N GLU A 12 -32.48 -26.55 -6.15
CA GLU A 12 -33.40 -26.76 -5.03
C GLU A 12 -32.73 -26.37 -3.72
N ASP A 13 -33.44 -25.72 -2.80
CA ASP A 13 -32.92 -25.41 -1.47
C ASP A 13 -32.94 -26.68 -0.58
N LYS A 14 -31.80 -27.39 -0.53
CA LYS A 14 -31.63 -28.63 0.25
C LYS A 14 -30.45 -28.51 1.23
N PRO A 15 -30.60 -29.03 2.47
CA PRO A 15 -29.51 -29.09 3.43
C PRO A 15 -28.25 -29.75 2.85
N GLY A 16 -27.10 -29.09 3.01
CA GLY A 16 -25.79 -29.63 2.63
C GLY A 16 -25.34 -29.37 1.19
N GLN A 17 -26.16 -28.74 0.34
CA GLN A 17 -25.75 -28.44 -1.04
C GLN A 17 -24.56 -27.48 -1.12
N LEU A 18 -24.64 -26.35 -0.40
CA LEU A 18 -23.54 -25.39 -0.34
C LEU A 18 -22.27 -26.07 0.20
N PHE A 19 -22.40 -26.87 1.25
CA PHE A 19 -21.28 -27.63 1.81
C PHE A 19 -20.62 -28.55 0.78
N GLY A 20 -21.40 -29.23 -0.06
CA GLY A 20 -20.88 -30.08 -1.14
C GLY A 20 -19.97 -29.32 -2.11
N VAL A 21 -20.29 -28.06 -2.42
CA VAL A 21 -19.43 -27.20 -3.25
C VAL A 21 -18.22 -26.69 -2.48
N LEU A 22 -18.42 -26.19 -1.25
CA LEU A 22 -17.30 -25.67 -0.43
C LEU A 22 -16.26 -26.75 -0.12
N LYS A 23 -16.70 -28.00 -0.03
CA LYS A 23 -15.82 -29.16 0.14
C LYS A 23 -14.85 -29.33 -1.04
N GLU A 24 -15.27 -29.07 -2.28
CA GLU A 24 -14.40 -29.18 -3.46
C GLU A 24 -13.23 -28.19 -3.40
N PHE A 25 -13.47 -26.98 -2.88
CA PHE A 25 -12.42 -25.98 -2.66
C PHE A 25 -11.51 -26.38 -1.49
N ALA A 26 -12.10 -26.82 -0.37
CA ALA A 26 -11.36 -27.21 0.82
C ALA A 26 -10.42 -28.41 0.58
N GLU A 27 -10.89 -29.45 -0.12
CA GLU A 27 -10.07 -30.64 -0.43
C GLU A 27 -8.90 -30.33 -1.37
N ARG A 28 -8.97 -29.22 -2.11
CA ARG A 28 -7.92 -28.72 -3.01
C ARG A 28 -7.06 -27.62 -2.40
N ASN A 29 -7.28 -27.31 -1.12
CA ASN A 29 -6.59 -26.24 -0.40
C ASN A 29 -6.72 -24.86 -1.10
N LEU A 30 -7.89 -24.61 -1.72
CA LEU A 30 -8.23 -23.33 -2.34
C LEU A 30 -8.87 -22.42 -1.29
N ASN A 31 -8.23 -21.29 -1.03
CA ASN A 31 -8.70 -20.33 -0.04
C ASN A 31 -9.85 -19.46 -0.59
N LEU A 32 -10.87 -19.22 0.23
CA LEU A 32 -11.99 -18.34 -0.11
C LEU A 32 -11.82 -17.02 0.64
N THR A 33 -11.78 -15.90 -0.09
CA THR A 33 -11.69 -14.57 0.51
C THR A 33 -13.07 -13.96 0.75
N LYS A 34 -14.09 -14.47 0.08
CA LYS A 34 -15.48 -14.02 0.23
C LYS A 34 -16.46 -15.16 -0.02
N ILE A 35 -17.52 -15.20 0.78
CA ILE A 35 -18.74 -15.96 0.50
C ILE A 35 -19.96 -15.17 0.96
N GLU A 36 -20.91 -14.95 0.07
CA GLU A 36 -22.10 -14.12 0.34
C GLU A 36 -23.33 -14.69 -0.36
N SER A 37 -24.44 -14.84 0.37
CA SER A 37 -25.73 -15.21 -0.21
C SER A 37 -26.51 -13.97 -0.63
N ARG A 38 -27.13 -14.04 -1.82
CA ARG A 38 -27.98 -12.98 -2.37
C ARG A 38 -29.30 -13.57 -2.90
N PRO A 39 -30.47 -13.08 -2.46
CA PRO A 39 -31.74 -13.57 -2.97
C PRO A 39 -31.91 -13.20 -4.45
N THR A 40 -32.31 -14.15 -5.30
CA THR A 40 -32.40 -13.93 -6.76
C THR A 40 -33.61 -13.10 -7.19
N ARG A 41 -34.56 -12.84 -6.27
CA ARG A 41 -35.89 -12.23 -6.53
C ARG A 41 -36.80 -13.04 -7.49
N LEU A 42 -36.35 -14.21 -7.97
CA LEU A 42 -37.11 -15.10 -8.86
C LEU A 42 -38.03 -16.09 -8.11
N GLY A 43 -37.91 -16.17 -6.79
CA GLY A 43 -38.75 -17.01 -5.93
C GLY A 43 -38.22 -17.07 -4.48
N LEU A 44 -39.07 -17.50 -3.54
CA LEU A 44 -38.64 -17.77 -2.16
C LEU A 44 -37.70 -18.98 -2.14
N GLY A 45 -36.57 -18.88 -1.41
CA GLY A 45 -35.58 -19.96 -1.30
C GLY A 45 -34.54 -20.04 -2.42
N LYS A 46 -34.56 -19.13 -3.40
CA LYS A 46 -33.54 -19.07 -4.45
C LYS A 46 -32.47 -18.02 -4.14
N TYR A 47 -31.21 -18.48 -4.13
CA TYR A 47 -30.06 -17.65 -3.80
C TYR A 47 -28.94 -17.82 -4.84
N TYR A 48 -28.29 -16.70 -5.16
CA TYR A 48 -26.93 -16.71 -5.67
C TYR A 48 -25.96 -16.72 -4.50
N PHE A 49 -24.96 -17.58 -4.57
CA PHE A 49 -23.80 -17.51 -3.71
C PHE A 49 -22.66 -16.88 -4.49
N LEU A 50 -22.26 -15.68 -4.08
CA LEU A 50 -21.10 -14.97 -4.61
C LEU A 50 -19.87 -15.44 -3.84
N VAL A 51 -18.84 -15.89 -4.55
CA VAL A 51 -17.63 -16.43 -3.96
C VAL A 51 -16.41 -15.82 -4.64
N ASP A 52 -15.45 -15.37 -3.84
CA ASP A 52 -14.13 -14.97 -4.30
C ASP A 52 -13.11 -16.00 -3.80
N ILE A 53 -12.29 -16.50 -4.73
CA ILE A 53 -11.37 -17.63 -4.54
C ILE A 53 -9.96 -17.14 -4.86
N GLU A 54 -8.97 -17.49 -4.04
CA GLU A 54 -7.56 -17.22 -4.37
C GLU A 54 -7.09 -18.18 -5.48
N GLY A 55 -6.51 -17.60 -6.53
CA GLY A 55 -6.06 -18.31 -7.73
C GLY A 55 -6.63 -17.70 -9.01
N HIS A 56 -6.00 -18.03 -10.13
CA HIS A 56 -6.47 -17.71 -11.47
C HIS A 56 -7.27 -18.89 -12.03
N GLU A 57 -8.30 -18.63 -12.84
CA GLU A 57 -9.16 -19.70 -13.41
C GLU A 57 -8.42 -20.66 -14.35
N ASP A 58 -7.26 -20.24 -14.85
CA ASP A 58 -6.34 -21.06 -15.66
C ASP A 58 -5.40 -21.94 -14.81
N ASP A 59 -5.36 -21.72 -13.49
CA ASP A 59 -4.59 -22.58 -12.60
C ASP A 59 -5.26 -23.96 -12.54
N PRO A 60 -4.52 -25.07 -12.80
CA PRO A 60 -5.11 -26.40 -12.93
C PRO A 60 -5.99 -26.81 -11.74
N THR A 61 -5.56 -26.50 -10.52
CA THR A 61 -6.28 -26.83 -9.29
C THR A 61 -7.63 -26.11 -9.21
N LEU A 62 -7.68 -24.83 -9.58
CA LEU A 62 -8.91 -24.04 -9.55
C LEU A 62 -9.81 -24.40 -10.73
N ALA A 63 -9.24 -24.59 -11.92
CA ALA A 63 -9.97 -25.04 -13.11
C ALA A 63 -10.73 -26.36 -12.83
N ASP A 64 -10.05 -27.35 -12.26
CA ASP A 64 -10.64 -28.65 -11.91
C ASP A 64 -11.75 -28.51 -10.85
N ALA A 65 -11.55 -27.63 -9.86
CA ALA A 65 -12.58 -27.34 -8.87
C ALA A 65 -13.83 -26.74 -9.53
N LEU A 66 -13.66 -25.75 -10.40
CA LEU A 66 -14.76 -25.06 -11.09
C LEU A 66 -15.58 -26.02 -11.97
N ILE A 67 -14.94 -27.01 -12.62
CA ILE A 67 -15.64 -28.05 -13.38
C ILE A 67 -16.58 -28.87 -12.48
N LEU A 68 -16.11 -29.28 -11.30
CA LEU A 68 -16.95 -30.03 -10.35
C LEU A 68 -18.04 -29.17 -9.71
N VAL A 69 -17.76 -27.89 -9.46
CA VAL A 69 -18.79 -26.94 -9.00
C VAL A 69 -19.88 -26.77 -10.05
N GLU A 70 -19.52 -26.65 -11.32
CA GLU A 70 -20.49 -26.54 -12.42
C GLU A 70 -21.40 -27.77 -12.49
N GLN A 71 -20.88 -28.98 -12.27
CA GLN A 71 -21.67 -30.22 -12.21
C GLN A 71 -22.62 -30.29 -11.00
N ARG A 72 -22.31 -29.61 -9.90
CA ARG A 72 -23.08 -29.63 -8.64
C ARG A 72 -24.08 -28.48 -8.54
N THR A 73 -24.01 -27.50 -9.43
CA THR A 73 -24.82 -26.27 -9.39
C THR A 73 -25.78 -26.26 -10.57
N SER A 74 -26.90 -25.54 -10.45
CA SER A 74 -27.81 -25.36 -11.61
C SER A 74 -27.30 -24.29 -12.57
N GLN A 75 -26.52 -23.35 -12.04
CA GLN A 75 -25.88 -22.30 -12.81
C GLN A 75 -24.59 -21.90 -12.11
N LEU A 76 -23.50 -21.84 -12.88
CA LEU A 76 -22.24 -21.24 -12.50
C LEU A 76 -21.96 -20.06 -13.44
N ILE A 77 -21.75 -18.88 -12.87
CA ILE A 77 -21.38 -17.66 -13.59
C ILE A 77 -19.96 -17.31 -13.17
N LYS A 78 -19.03 -17.27 -14.13
CA LYS A 78 -17.65 -16.81 -13.90
C LYS A 78 -17.58 -15.32 -14.23
N PHE A 79 -17.15 -14.51 -13.28
CA PHE A 79 -16.90 -13.08 -13.51
C PHE A 79 -15.47 -12.82 -14.00
N GLY A 80 -14.61 -13.83 -13.93
CA GLY A 80 -13.22 -13.80 -14.37
C GLY A 80 -12.22 -13.72 -13.21
N SER A 81 -10.95 -13.77 -13.59
CA SER A 81 -9.81 -13.66 -12.69
C SER A 81 -9.21 -12.26 -12.77
N TYR A 82 -8.77 -11.72 -11.65
CA TYR A 82 -8.15 -10.40 -11.57
C TYR A 82 -7.04 -10.35 -10.53
N PRO A 83 -6.01 -9.50 -10.71
CA PRO A 83 -4.97 -9.31 -9.71
C PRO A 83 -5.57 -8.90 -8.37
N ARG A 84 -5.16 -9.55 -7.28
CA ARG A 84 -5.56 -9.13 -5.93
C ARG A 84 -5.03 -7.72 -5.69
N ALA A 85 -5.91 -6.82 -5.27
CA ALA A 85 -5.49 -5.54 -4.72
C ALA A 85 -4.77 -5.81 -3.39
N ASP A 86 -3.46 -5.75 -3.40
CA ASP A 86 -2.65 -5.78 -2.20
C ASP A 86 -2.70 -4.40 -1.53
N THR A 87 -3.18 -4.38 -0.28
CA THR A 87 -3.26 -3.17 0.54
C THR A 87 -1.89 -2.49 0.65
N GLU A 88 -0.80 -3.26 0.62
CA GLU A 88 0.58 -2.75 0.63
C GLU A 88 0.92 -1.97 -0.65
N SER A 89 0.64 -2.49 -1.85
CA SER A 89 0.85 -1.74 -3.11
C SER A 89 0.00 -0.49 -3.17
N PHE A 90 -1.29 -0.57 -2.76
CA PHE A 90 -2.16 0.60 -2.80
C PHE A 90 -1.72 1.70 -1.82
N LEU A 91 -1.26 1.32 -0.61
CA LEU A 91 -0.68 2.26 0.33
C LEU A 91 0.65 2.81 -0.17
N THR A 92 1.51 1.98 -0.76
CA THR A 92 2.79 2.38 -1.34
C THR A 92 2.61 3.38 -2.47
N GLU A 93 1.65 3.16 -3.37
CA GLU A 93 1.39 4.05 -4.50
C GLU A 93 0.82 5.39 -4.03
N ARG A 94 -0.12 5.39 -3.08
CA ARG A 94 -0.62 6.65 -2.49
C ARG A 94 0.43 7.42 -1.71
N VAL A 95 1.30 6.72 -0.97
CA VAL A 95 2.44 7.34 -0.27
C VAL A 95 3.40 7.94 -1.29
N ARG A 96 3.69 7.23 -2.38
CA ARG A 96 4.54 7.71 -3.49
C ARG A 96 3.96 8.95 -4.17
N GLU A 97 2.68 8.95 -4.55
CA GLU A 97 2.02 10.11 -5.16
C GLU A 97 2.07 11.34 -4.25
N THR A 98 1.73 11.13 -2.97
CA THR A 98 1.74 12.19 -1.95
C THR A 98 3.15 12.72 -1.73
N ALA A 99 4.15 11.85 -1.58
CA ALA A 99 5.54 12.23 -1.40
C ALA A 99 6.11 12.96 -2.61
N THR A 100 5.76 12.53 -3.83
CA THR A 100 6.17 13.17 -5.08
C THR A 100 5.65 14.60 -5.17
N LEU A 101 4.37 14.82 -4.82
CA LEU A 101 3.78 16.16 -4.80
C LEU A 101 4.48 17.07 -3.77
N HIS A 102 4.79 16.53 -2.59
CA HIS A 102 5.46 17.28 -1.54
C HIS A 102 6.92 17.60 -1.87
N HIS A 103 7.64 16.67 -2.49
CA HIS A 103 8.98 16.90 -3.03
C HIS A 103 8.98 18.03 -4.05
N TYR A 104 8.08 18.00 -5.03
CA TYR A 104 7.98 19.04 -6.05
C TYR A 104 7.75 20.43 -5.44
N ARG A 105 6.91 20.52 -4.39
CA ARG A 105 6.66 21.78 -3.66
C ARG A 105 7.93 22.30 -2.96
N CYS A 106 8.75 21.42 -2.40
CA CYS A 106 9.95 21.78 -1.66
C CYS A 106 11.16 22.02 -2.59
N GLN A 107 11.17 21.41 -3.77
CA GLN A 107 12.29 21.45 -4.72
C GLN A 107 12.64 22.87 -5.16
N ARG A 108 11.63 23.70 -5.46
CA ARG A 108 11.87 25.10 -5.84
C ARG A 108 12.52 25.92 -4.72
N GLU A 109 12.13 25.68 -3.47
CA GLU A 109 12.68 26.41 -2.31
C GLU A 109 14.10 25.94 -1.98
N ALA A 110 14.39 24.65 -2.19
CA ALA A 110 15.73 24.11 -2.07
C ALA A 110 16.68 24.59 -3.18
N GLU A 111 16.24 24.63 -4.44
CA GLU A 111 17.05 25.17 -5.55
C GLU A 111 17.48 26.62 -5.29
N LEU A 112 16.55 27.47 -4.83
CA LEU A 112 16.83 28.85 -4.44
C LEU A 112 17.80 28.97 -3.27
N SER A 113 17.92 27.92 -2.46
CA SER A 113 18.79 27.85 -1.29
C SER A 113 20.11 27.11 -1.58
N GLY A 114 20.35 26.67 -2.82
CA GLY A 114 21.53 25.88 -3.19
C GLY A 114 21.53 24.46 -2.63
N ILE A 115 20.35 23.93 -2.34
CA ILE A 115 20.12 22.64 -1.70
C ILE A 115 19.60 21.65 -2.74
N ARG A 116 20.14 20.44 -2.78
CA ARG A 116 19.56 19.33 -3.54
C ARG A 116 18.68 18.49 -2.62
N ILE A 117 17.48 18.17 -3.09
CA ILE A 117 16.57 17.23 -2.44
C ILE A 117 16.52 15.96 -3.26
N ASP A 118 16.65 14.81 -2.61
CA ASP A 118 16.36 13.48 -3.16
C ASP A 118 15.26 12.81 -2.31
N LEU A 119 14.32 12.14 -2.97
CA LEU A 119 13.23 11.40 -2.30
C LEU A 119 13.70 9.99 -1.96
N LEU A 120 13.62 9.63 -0.67
CA LEU A 120 13.83 8.27 -0.18
C LEU A 120 12.50 7.74 0.36
N LEU A 121 11.92 6.79 -0.37
CA LEU A 121 10.68 6.14 0.01
C LEU A 121 11.01 4.78 0.59
N GLU A 122 10.69 4.56 1.87
CA GLU A 122 10.78 3.25 2.48
C GLU A 122 9.37 2.72 2.75
N ALA A 123 9.06 1.59 2.09
CA ALA A 123 7.77 0.93 2.19
C ALA A 123 7.75 0.07 3.47
N GLY A 124 7.43 0.72 4.58
CA GLY A 124 7.29 0.13 5.91
C GLY A 124 7.26 1.25 6.94
N GLU A 125 6.13 1.44 7.61
CA GLU A 125 5.89 2.49 8.63
C GLU A 125 5.67 3.97 8.18
N LYS A 126 5.19 4.23 6.96
CA LYS A 126 4.73 5.60 6.56
C LYS A 126 5.79 6.71 6.76
N ARG A 127 7.07 6.43 6.50
CA ARG A 127 8.13 7.44 6.60
C ARG A 127 8.51 7.92 5.21
N ILE A 128 8.40 9.22 4.98
CA ILE A 128 8.90 9.88 3.76
C ILE A 128 10.25 10.46 4.15
N GLY A 129 11.33 9.75 3.80
CA GLY A 129 12.68 10.26 3.94
C GLY A 129 12.94 11.26 2.83
N VAL A 130 13.39 12.46 3.18
CA VAL A 130 13.84 13.42 2.19
C VAL A 130 15.31 13.65 2.43
N GLU A 131 16.18 13.10 1.59
CA GLU A 131 17.62 13.33 1.63
C GLU A 131 17.89 14.75 1.14
N VAL A 132 18.48 15.57 2.01
CA VAL A 132 18.83 16.94 1.67
C VAL A 132 20.34 17.10 1.67
N ARG A 133 20.94 17.29 0.49
CA ARG A 133 22.37 17.66 0.36
C ARG A 133 22.50 19.17 0.34
N ALA A 134 22.82 19.75 1.50
CA ALA A 134 23.04 21.19 1.66
C ALA A 134 24.53 21.51 1.77
N THR A 135 24.98 22.57 1.09
CA THR A 135 26.38 22.99 1.10
C THR A 135 26.72 24.05 2.15
N SER A 136 25.90 25.06 2.49
CA SER A 136 26.33 26.05 3.51
C SER A 136 25.37 27.20 3.92
N SER A 137 24.08 26.99 4.23
CA SER A 137 23.36 28.04 5.00
C SER A 137 22.32 27.51 5.98
N SER A 138 22.43 27.94 7.25
CA SER A 138 21.48 27.65 8.33
C SER A 138 20.06 28.17 8.02
N GLU A 139 19.97 29.29 7.30
CA GLU A 139 18.70 29.89 6.89
C GLU A 139 17.95 29.06 5.83
N GLY A 140 18.67 28.46 4.88
CA GLY A 140 18.09 27.59 3.85
C GLY A 140 17.50 26.31 4.45
N ILE A 141 18.18 25.73 5.44
CA ILE A 141 17.72 24.52 6.16
C ILE A 141 16.42 24.83 6.93
N LEU A 142 16.33 25.99 7.58
CA LEU A 142 15.12 26.40 8.30
C LEU A 142 13.92 26.59 7.36
N LYS A 143 14.11 27.31 6.25
CA LYS A 143 13.05 27.52 5.24
C LYS A 143 12.55 26.19 4.67
N LEU A 144 13.49 25.29 4.39
CA LEU A 144 13.18 23.98 3.87
C LEU A 144 12.43 23.09 4.90
N ALA A 145 12.86 23.07 6.16
CA ALA A 145 12.16 22.35 7.23
C ALA A 145 10.72 22.87 7.42
N GLN A 146 10.51 24.19 7.39
CA GLN A 146 9.18 24.79 7.43
C GLN A 146 8.34 24.42 6.20
N SER A 147 8.96 24.27 5.03
CA SER A 147 8.30 23.80 3.80
C SER A 147 7.83 22.36 3.94
N PHE A 148 8.68 21.47 4.45
CA PHE A 148 8.32 20.06 4.71
C PHE A 148 7.16 19.93 5.70
N ARG A 149 7.15 20.72 6.77
CA ARG A 149 6.04 20.74 7.73
C ARG A 149 4.73 21.23 7.10
N ARG A 150 4.77 22.29 6.28
CA ARG A 150 3.59 22.77 5.53
C ARG A 150 3.09 21.74 4.51
N ALA A 151 3.99 20.91 4.02
CA ALA A 151 3.71 19.74 3.20
C ALA A 151 3.21 18.52 4.00
N GLY A 152 3.05 18.60 5.32
CA GLY A 152 2.50 17.50 6.13
C GLY A 152 3.42 16.28 6.24
N LEU A 153 4.72 16.44 5.97
CA LEU A 153 5.71 15.39 6.19
C LEU A 153 5.95 15.22 7.70
N THR A 154 6.05 13.96 8.14
CA THR A 154 6.24 13.59 9.55
C THR A 154 7.72 13.53 9.95
N GLN A 155 8.62 13.35 8.97
CA GLN A 155 10.06 13.29 9.19
C GLN A 155 10.81 13.79 7.93
N ALA A 156 11.95 14.45 8.11
CA ALA A 156 12.87 14.89 7.06
C ALA A 156 14.31 14.57 7.49
N ILE A 157 15.13 14.02 6.59
CA ILE A 157 16.49 13.55 6.90
C ILE A 157 17.51 14.38 6.13
N PHE A 158 18.12 15.35 6.80
CA PHE A 158 19.15 16.21 6.23
C PHE A 158 20.50 15.49 6.25
N VAL A 159 21.08 15.25 5.07
CA VAL A 159 22.32 14.48 4.88
C VAL A 159 23.42 15.42 4.42
N PHE A 160 24.40 15.66 5.28
CA PHE A 160 25.50 16.57 4.98
C PHE A 160 26.73 15.79 4.54
N ALA A 161 27.41 16.32 3.52
CA ALA A 161 28.71 15.82 3.10
C ALA A 161 29.81 16.13 4.15
N ASP A 162 29.65 17.22 4.89
CA ASP A 162 30.60 17.68 5.91
C ASP A 162 29.99 17.52 7.33
N PRO A 163 30.59 16.70 8.21
CA PRO A 163 30.14 16.53 9.60
C PRO A 163 30.05 17.83 10.41
N THR A 164 30.95 18.80 10.16
CA THR A 164 30.95 20.10 10.82
C THR A 164 29.76 20.97 10.37
N VAL A 165 29.28 20.78 9.15
CA VAL A 165 28.02 21.41 8.69
C VAL A 165 26.82 20.75 9.38
N ALA A 166 26.81 19.43 9.52
CA ALA A 166 25.75 18.70 10.22
C ALA A 166 25.61 19.14 11.69
N GLU A 167 26.74 19.32 12.39
CA GLU A 167 26.75 19.77 13.79
C GLU A 167 26.24 21.20 13.94
N ARG A 168 26.64 22.12 13.05
CA ARG A 168 26.10 23.48 13.03
C ARG A 168 24.60 23.51 12.72
N ALA A 169 24.14 22.66 11.81
CA ALA A 169 22.72 22.52 11.51
C ALA A 169 21.94 22.01 12.74
N ARG A 170 22.47 21.02 13.46
CA ARG A 170 21.89 20.54 14.74
C ARG A 170 21.83 21.62 15.80
N ALA A 171 22.92 22.38 15.98
CA ALA A 171 22.96 23.50 16.92
C ALA A 171 21.93 24.58 16.57
N THR A 172 21.77 24.88 15.28
CA THR A 172 20.73 25.83 14.80
C THR A 172 19.33 25.28 15.06
N ALA A 173 19.11 23.98 14.82
CA ALA A 173 17.82 23.34 15.00
C ALA A 173 17.38 23.23 16.47
N ALA A 174 18.34 23.27 17.42
CA ALA A 174 18.03 23.31 18.85
C ALA A 174 17.25 24.58 19.26
N GLU A 175 17.33 25.65 18.48
CA GLU A 175 16.57 26.89 18.70
C GLU A 175 15.21 26.90 18.00
N TRP A 176 14.85 25.85 17.27
CA TRP A 176 13.59 25.77 16.55
C TRP A 176 12.42 25.40 17.48
N PRO A 177 11.16 25.67 17.08
CA PRO A 177 10.00 25.14 17.78
C PRO A 177 10.10 23.62 17.91
N GLU A 178 9.79 23.07 19.10
CA GLU A 178 9.91 21.64 19.43
C GLU A 178 9.24 20.74 18.39
N GLU A 179 8.05 21.13 17.93
CA GLU A 179 7.28 20.43 16.90
C GLU A 179 7.99 20.35 15.56
N LEU A 180 8.83 21.34 15.21
CA LEU A 180 9.62 21.35 13.98
C LEU A 180 10.91 20.55 14.17
N ALA A 181 11.58 20.71 15.31
CA ALA A 181 12.80 19.98 15.66
C ALA A 181 12.55 18.45 15.71
N ALA A 182 11.40 18.02 16.23
CA ALA A 182 11.00 16.61 16.30
C ALA A 182 10.86 15.94 14.92
N THR A 183 10.68 16.73 13.85
CA THR A 183 10.52 16.22 12.48
C THR A 183 11.83 16.22 11.68
N ALA A 184 12.91 16.82 12.19
CA ALA A 184 14.16 16.98 11.46
C ALA A 184 15.28 16.10 12.03
N VAL A 185 15.79 15.18 11.21
CA VAL A 185 16.96 14.36 11.53
C VAL A 185 18.15 14.88 10.74
N PHE A 186 19.30 15.09 11.40
CA PHE A 186 20.51 15.59 10.77
C PHE A 186 21.61 14.53 10.87
N THR A 187 22.12 14.08 9.73
CA THR A 187 23.10 12.99 9.62
C THR A 187 24.17 13.27 8.55
N THR A 188 25.16 12.40 8.45
CA THR A 188 26.12 12.39 7.34
C THR A 188 25.90 11.18 6.45
N ALA A 189 26.46 11.20 5.24
CA ALA A 189 26.32 10.10 4.28
C ALA A 189 26.81 8.74 4.84
N GLU A 190 27.75 8.75 5.79
CA GLU A 190 28.29 7.55 6.44
C GLU A 190 27.29 6.89 7.42
N HIS A 191 26.36 7.65 7.98
CA HIS A 191 25.41 7.18 9.00
C HIS A 191 23.97 7.09 8.47
N ILE A 192 23.76 7.24 7.15
CA ILE A 192 22.43 7.22 6.56
C ILE A 192 21.77 5.83 6.66
N SER A 193 22.56 4.76 6.54
CA SER A 193 22.10 3.37 6.61
C SER A 193 21.70 2.91 8.00
N GLU A 194 21.97 3.70 9.04
CA GLU A 194 21.51 3.42 10.41
C GLU A 194 20.14 4.05 10.70
N LEU A 195 19.66 4.91 9.79
CA LEU A 195 18.43 5.69 9.93
C LEU A 195 17.30 5.26 8.98
N LEU A 196 17.67 4.55 7.90
CA LEU A 196 16.80 3.83 6.99
C LEU A 196 16.80 2.37 7.45
#